data_AF-A0A2T7HBN9-F1
#
_entry.id   AF-A0A2T7HBN9-F1
#
_cell.length_a   1.000
_cell.length_b   1.000
_cell.length_c   1.000
_cell.angle_alpha   90.00
_cell.angle_beta   90.00
_cell.angle_gamma   90.00
#
_symmetry.space_group_name_H-M   'P 1'
#
loop_
_entity.id
_entity.type
_entity.pdbx_description
1 polymer ?
#
loop_
_entity_poly.entity_id
_entity_poly.type
_entity_poly.pdbx_seq_one_letter_code
_entity_poly.pdbx_strand_id
1 'polypeptide(L)'
;MIFKNTYTIALVVSGSVFLASTMTSMAGPGNGSNLGECYNNWISWCNEHTAGYPNNCYGESLNRCDKIHKAMSTLPGYKVNSMKSTALRKAKRANTTLVAPTVQPVRRAN
;
A
#
# COMPACT_ATOMS: atom_id res chain seq x y z
N MET A 1 48.87 -25.32 -21.74
CA MET A 1 48.02 -25.48 -20.54
C MET A 1 46.70 -24.76 -20.78
N ILE A 2 45.61 -25.48 -20.54
CA ILE A 2 44.22 -25.04 -20.57
C ILE A 2 43.93 -24.25 -19.28
N PHE A 3 43.23 -23.12 -19.35
CA PHE A 3 42.14 -22.81 -18.43
C PHE A 3 41.09 -21.93 -19.13
N LYS A 4 39.97 -22.56 -19.48
CA LYS A 4 38.69 -21.90 -19.70
C LYS A 4 38.20 -21.41 -18.33
N ASN A 5 37.75 -20.16 -18.23
CA ASN A 5 36.72 -19.80 -17.26
C ASN A 5 35.89 -18.61 -17.75
N THR A 6 34.83 -18.98 -18.47
CA THR A 6 33.47 -18.44 -18.41
C THR A 6 33.22 -17.68 -17.10
N TYR A 7 32.68 -16.46 -17.15
CA TYR A 7 31.56 -15.95 -16.32
C TYR A 7 31.24 -14.52 -16.78
N THR A 8 30.47 -14.44 -17.87
CA THR A 8 29.80 -13.20 -18.28
C THR A 8 28.68 -12.93 -17.28
N ILE A 9 28.96 -12.17 -16.23
CA ILE A 9 27.94 -11.73 -15.27
C ILE A 9 27.20 -10.56 -15.92
N ALA A 10 26.18 -10.88 -16.73
CA ALA A 10 25.18 -9.92 -17.14
C ALA A 10 24.28 -9.65 -15.92
N LEU A 11 24.68 -8.71 -15.06
CA LEU A 11 23.79 -8.10 -14.09
C LEU A 11 22.76 -7.28 -14.87
N VAL A 12 21.68 -7.94 -15.27
CA VAL A 12 20.41 -7.29 -15.54
C VAL A 12 19.95 -6.73 -14.20
N VAL A 13 20.45 -5.54 -13.85
CA VAL A 13 19.81 -4.70 -12.86
C VAL A 13 18.54 -4.22 -13.56
N SER A 14 17.51 -5.07 -13.52
CA SER A 14 16.13 -4.63 -13.54
C SER A 14 15.98 -3.74 -12.31
N GLY A 15 16.41 -2.49 -12.48
CA GLY A 15 16.10 -1.40 -11.59
C GLY A 15 14.60 -1.25 -11.65
N SER A 16 13.92 -2.02 -10.80
CA SER A 16 12.56 -1.79 -10.38
C SER A 16 12.49 -0.29 -10.15
N VAL A 17 11.79 0.42 -11.03
CA VAL A 17 11.44 1.80 -10.78
C VAL A 17 10.59 1.73 -9.53
N PHE A 18 11.24 1.93 -8.38
CA PHE A 18 10.56 2.35 -7.18
C PHE A 18 9.87 3.62 -7.62
N LEU A 19 8.58 3.52 -7.91
CA LEU A 19 7.66 4.63 -7.77
C LEU A 19 7.73 4.99 -6.27
N ALA A 20 8.80 5.70 -5.91
CA ALA A 20 8.86 6.53 -4.75
C ALA A 20 7.75 7.54 -5.01
N SER A 21 6.57 7.22 -4.53
CA SER A 21 5.50 8.19 -4.37
C SER A 21 6.09 9.27 -3.49
N THR A 22 6.57 10.34 -4.14
CA THR A 22 6.88 11.60 -3.52
C THR A 22 5.58 12.04 -2.85
N MET A 23 5.42 11.66 -1.57
CA MET A 23 4.41 12.27 -0.74
C MET A 23 4.88 13.70 -0.56
N THR A 24 4.47 14.56 -1.49
CA THR A 24 4.52 16.00 -1.31
C THR A 24 3.95 16.27 0.07
N SER A 25 4.66 17.07 0.87
CA SER A 25 4.25 17.48 2.21
C SER A 25 3.01 18.37 2.12
N MET A 26 1.90 17.79 1.71
CA MET A 26 0.58 18.37 1.74
C MET A 26 0.11 18.31 3.18
N ALA A 27 -0.45 19.40 3.68
CA ALA A 27 -1.05 19.42 5.00
C ALA A 27 -2.11 18.30 5.05
N GLY A 28 -1.85 17.27 5.87
CA GLY A 28 -2.79 16.17 6.05
C GLY A 28 -4.12 16.66 6.61
N PRO A 29 -5.19 15.88 6.46
CA PRO A 29 -6.50 16.25 6.97
C PRO A 29 -6.46 16.35 8.50
N GLY A 30 -7.42 17.06 9.08
CA GLY A 30 -7.55 17.14 10.54
C GLY A 30 -7.71 15.76 11.18
N ASN A 31 -7.10 15.55 12.35
CA ASN A 31 -7.17 14.27 13.06
C ASN A 31 -8.50 14.02 13.78
N GLY A 32 -9.48 14.91 13.62
CA GLY A 32 -10.80 14.81 14.24
C GLY A 32 -10.78 14.88 15.77
N SER A 33 -11.97 14.89 16.38
CA SER A 33 -12.13 14.91 17.84
C SER A 33 -12.08 13.53 18.46
N ASN A 34 -12.21 12.46 17.65
CA ASN A 34 -12.14 11.07 18.10
C ASN A 34 -11.48 10.17 17.04
N LEU A 35 -11.12 8.95 17.47
CA LEU A 35 -10.42 7.97 16.64
C LEU A 35 -11.16 7.61 15.34
N GLY A 36 -12.49 7.49 15.38
CA GLY A 36 -13.30 7.13 14.22
C GLY A 36 -13.31 8.24 13.16
N GLU A 37 -13.41 9.48 13.59
CA GLU A 37 -13.31 10.66 12.72
C GLU A 37 -11.91 10.76 12.10
N CYS A 38 -10.87 10.56 12.91
CA CYS A 38 -9.49 10.52 12.42
C CYS A 38 -9.33 9.52 11.27
N TYR A 39 -9.79 8.28 11.46
CA TYR A 39 -9.71 7.26 10.42
C TYR A 39 -10.47 7.67 9.16
N ASN A 40 -11.70 8.16 9.27
CA ASN A 40 -12.49 8.55 8.09
C ASN A 40 -11.81 9.68 7.29
N ASN A 41 -11.30 10.71 7.99
CA ASN A 41 -10.64 11.85 7.35
C ASN A 41 -9.41 11.41 6.56
N TRP A 42 -8.57 10.57 7.16
CA TRP A 42 -7.37 10.06 6.52
C TRP A 42 -7.65 9.04 5.42
N ILE A 43 -8.68 8.18 5.54
CA ILE A 43 -9.10 7.30 4.44
C ILE A 43 -9.57 8.12 3.25
N SER A 44 -10.37 9.18 3.46
CA SER A 44 -10.82 10.08 2.39
C SER A 44 -9.64 10.75 1.70
N TRP A 45 -8.71 11.28 2.50
CA TRP A 45 -7.50 11.90 1.96
C TRP A 45 -6.65 10.93 1.14
N CYS A 46 -6.41 9.70 1.65
CA CYS A 46 -5.69 8.69 0.89
C CYS A 46 -6.43 8.28 -0.40
N ASN A 47 -7.76 8.24 -0.40
CA ASN A 47 -8.54 7.93 -1.61
C ASN A 47 -8.37 8.99 -2.71
N GLU A 48 -8.21 10.25 -2.33
CA GLU A 48 -8.02 11.38 -3.24
C GLU A 48 -6.57 11.53 -3.72
N HIS A 49 -5.61 11.18 -2.86
CA HIS A 49 -4.19 11.47 -3.07
C HIS A 49 -3.35 10.23 -3.44
N THR A 50 -3.96 9.06 -3.59
CA THR A 50 -3.25 7.84 -3.99
C THR A 50 -3.97 7.07 -5.08
N ALA A 51 -3.26 6.13 -5.71
CA ALA A 51 -3.83 5.24 -6.72
C ALA A 51 -4.85 4.21 -6.16
N GLY A 52 -5.05 4.19 -4.84
CA GLY A 52 -5.96 3.27 -4.14
C GLY A 52 -5.24 2.23 -3.29
N TYR A 53 -6.02 1.54 -2.46
CA TYR A 53 -5.59 0.50 -1.53
C TYR A 53 -5.31 -0.83 -2.23
N PRO A 54 -4.27 -1.59 -1.82
CA PRO A 54 -3.36 -1.32 -0.70
C PRO A 54 -2.19 -0.40 -1.04
N ASN A 55 -1.86 0.53 -0.14
CA ASN A 55 -0.62 1.30 -0.16
C ASN A 55 -0.28 1.85 1.25
N ASN A 56 0.90 2.45 1.41
CA ASN A 56 1.40 2.95 2.70
C ASN A 56 0.56 4.07 3.31
N CYS A 57 -0.13 4.90 2.51
CA CYS A 57 -0.96 6.00 3.03
C CYS A 57 -2.01 5.48 4.00
N TYR A 58 -2.70 4.40 3.64
CA TYR A 58 -3.74 3.82 4.49
C TYR A 58 -3.19 3.26 5.80
N GLY A 59 -2.06 2.54 5.75
CA GLY A 59 -1.46 1.94 6.94
C GLY A 59 -0.86 2.97 7.90
N GLU A 60 -0.06 3.90 7.36
CA GLU A 60 0.61 4.94 8.15
C GLU A 60 -0.40 5.90 8.78
N SER A 61 -1.44 6.29 8.04
CA SER A 61 -2.44 7.23 8.54
C SER A 61 -3.29 6.63 9.66
N LEU A 62 -3.70 5.36 9.54
CA LEU A 62 -4.42 4.68 10.63
C LEU A 62 -3.54 4.52 11.87
N ASN A 63 -2.25 4.20 11.70
CA ASN A 63 -1.32 4.12 12.82
C ASN A 63 -1.02 5.49 13.45
N ARG A 64 -1.04 6.57 12.67
CA ARG A 64 -0.95 7.94 13.19
C ARG A 64 -2.16 8.27 14.05
N CYS A 65 -3.37 7.97 13.58
CA CYS A 65 -4.61 8.17 14.34
C CYS A 65 -4.59 7.41 15.67
N ASP A 66 -4.10 6.17 15.68
CA ASP A 66 -3.90 5.42 16.92
C ASP A 66 -2.98 6.18 17.86
N LYS A 67 -1.81 6.64 17.40
CA LYS A 67 -0.85 7.33 18.29
C LYS A 67 -1.43 8.61 18.89
N ILE A 68 -2.15 9.40 18.11
CA ILE A 68 -2.75 10.67 18.55
C ILE A 68 -3.87 10.41 19.56
N HIS A 69 -4.75 9.46 19.26
CA HIS A 69 -5.92 9.19 20.10
C HIS A 69 -5.67 8.13 21.18
N LYS A 70 -4.51 7.43 21.19
CA LYS A 70 -4.17 6.42 22.20
C LYS A 70 -4.13 6.98 23.62
N ALA A 71 -3.70 8.24 23.79
CA ALA A 71 -3.73 8.90 25.09
C ALA A 71 -5.15 9.29 25.53
N MET A 72 -6.07 9.49 24.57
CA MET A 72 -7.47 9.86 24.81
C MET A 72 -8.44 8.65 24.84
N SER A 73 -8.00 7.49 24.36
CA SER A 73 -8.87 6.34 24.11
C SER A 73 -8.61 5.20 25.08
N THR A 74 -9.57 4.96 25.98
CA THR A 74 -9.69 3.73 26.79
C THR A 74 -10.25 2.54 26.00
N LEU A 75 -10.28 2.62 24.67
CA LEU A 75 -10.86 1.56 23.85
C LEU A 75 -9.97 0.31 23.89
N PRO A 76 -10.56 -0.88 24.10
CA PRO A 76 -9.80 -2.12 24.03
C PRO A 76 -9.33 -2.38 22.60
N GLY A 77 -8.16 -3.00 22.44
CA GLY A 77 -7.47 -3.14 21.15
C GLY A 77 -8.30 -3.84 20.05
N TYR A 78 -9.18 -4.78 20.43
CA TYR A 78 -10.09 -5.43 19.46
C TYR A 78 -11.07 -4.44 18.82
N LYS A 79 -11.51 -3.42 19.58
CA LYS A 79 -12.43 -2.39 19.10
C LYS A 79 -11.72 -1.43 18.15
N VAL A 80 -10.46 -1.08 18.46
CA VAL A 80 -9.58 -0.31 17.57
C VAL A 80 -9.39 -1.03 16.24
N ASN A 81 -9.08 -2.33 16.27
CA ASN A 81 -8.92 -3.15 15.06
C ASN A 81 -10.21 -3.26 14.24
N SER A 82 -11.36 -3.42 14.91
CA SER A 82 -12.67 -3.42 14.24
C SER A 82 -12.96 -2.08 13.55
N MET A 83 -12.65 -0.95 14.20
CA MET A 83 -12.79 0.38 13.62
C MET A 83 -11.86 0.58 12.42
N LYS A 84 -10.59 0.16 12.50
CA LYS A 84 -9.66 0.19 11.36
C LYS A 84 -10.18 -0.61 10.18
N SER A 85 -10.65 -1.84 10.41
CA SER A 85 -11.19 -2.67 9.32
C SER A 85 -12.44 -2.04 8.69
N THR A 86 -13.31 -1.44 9.50
CA THR A 86 -14.49 -0.69 9.03
C THR A 86 -14.10 0.53 8.20
N ALA A 87 -13.09 1.28 8.62
CA ALA A 87 -12.58 2.43 7.86
C ALA A 87 -11.94 1.99 6.54
N LEU A 88 -11.14 0.90 6.54
CA LEU A 88 -10.51 0.35 5.34
C LEU A 88 -11.51 -0.20 4.31
N ARG A 89 -12.73 -0.57 4.74
CA ARG A 89 -13.81 -0.91 3.78
C ARG A 89 -14.23 0.28 2.92
N LYS A 90 -13.99 1.51 3.37
CA LYS A 90 -14.24 2.75 2.60
C LYS A 90 -13.05 3.16 1.73
N ALA A 91 -11.94 2.43 1.78
CA ALA A 91 -10.78 2.71 0.95
C ALA A 91 -11.07 2.36 -0.52
N LYS A 92 -10.82 3.31 -1.43
CA LYS A 92 -10.83 3.09 -2.88
C LYS A 92 -9.79 2.03 -3.20
N ARG A 93 -10.19 0.94 -3.84
CA ARG A 93 -9.26 -0.12 -4.24
C ARG A 93 -8.45 0.35 -5.44
N ALA A 94 -7.16 0.03 -5.45
CA ALA A 94 -6.38 0.12 -6.66
C ALA A 94 -6.97 -0.87 -7.67
N ASN A 95 -7.29 -0.39 -8.87
CA ASN A 95 -7.66 -1.27 -9.97
C ASN A 95 -6.41 -2.02 -10.41
N THR A 96 -6.13 -3.16 -9.79
CA THR A 96 -5.21 -4.14 -10.36
C THR A 96 -5.91 -4.73 -11.58
N THR A 97 -5.62 -4.22 -12.77
CA THR A 97 -5.97 -4.90 -14.00
C THR A 97 -5.39 -6.30 -13.90
N LEU A 98 -6.25 -7.30 -13.71
CA LEU A 98 -5.86 -8.71 -13.78
C LEU A 98 -5.41 -8.95 -15.21
N VAL A 99 -4.10 -8.92 -15.44
CA VAL A 99 -3.53 -9.39 -16.70
C VAL A 99 -3.81 -10.88 -16.72
N ALA A 100 -4.80 -11.30 -17.51
CA ALA A 100 -5.08 -12.71 -17.73
C ALA A 100 -3.78 -13.37 -18.24
N PRO A 101 -3.36 -14.52 -17.69
CA PRO A 101 -2.17 -15.20 -18.17
C PRO A 101 -2.37 -15.54 -19.64
N THR A 102 -1.49 -15.00 -20.50
CA THR A 102 -1.47 -15.31 -21.92
C THR A 102 -1.13 -16.80 -22.06
N VAL A 103 -2.15 -17.62 -22.33
CA VAL A 103 -1.96 -19.04 -22.62
C VAL A 103 -1.17 -19.13 -23.92
N GLN A 104 0.11 -19.47 -23.83
CA GLN A 104 0.90 -19.74 -25.01
C GLN A 104 0.32 -20.98 -25.72
N PRO A 105 0.02 -20.92 -27.02
CA PRO A 105 -0.46 -22.09 -27.73
C PRO A 105 0.63 -23.16 -27.71
N VAL A 106 0.32 -24.30 -27.07
CA VAL A 106 1.19 -25.48 -27.10
C VAL A 106 1.27 -25.96 -28.53
N ARG A 107 2.41 -25.71 -29.18
CA ARG A 107 2.71 -26.22 -30.52
C ARG A 107 2.84 -27.74 -30.40
N ARG A 108 1.79 -28.48 -30.75
CA ARG A 108 1.88 -29.94 -30.91
C ARG A 108 2.87 -30.22 -32.03
N ALA A 109 3.97 -30.90 -31.69
CA ALA A 109 4.84 -31.52 -32.68
C ALA A 109 4.07 -32.72 -33.28
N ASN A 110 3.98 -32.73 -34.60
CA ASN A 110 3.55 -33.90 -35.37
C ASN A 110 4.64 -34.96 -35.36
#